data_AF-A0A2V2PX42-F1
#
_entry.id   AF-A0A2V2PX42-F1
#
_cell.length_a   1.000
_cell.length_b   1.000
_cell.length_c   1.000
_cell.angle_alpha   90.00
_cell.angle_beta   90.00
_cell.angle_gamma   90.00
#
_symmetry.space_group_name_H-M   'P 1'
#
loop_
_entity.id
_entity.type
_entity.pdbx_description
1 polymer ?
#
loop_
_entity_poly.entity_id
_entity_poly.type
_entity_poly.pdbx_seq_one_letter_code
_entity_poly.pdbx_strand_id
1 'polypeptide(L)'
;EGGGRPSSGLRRAAALEQWVALGLTTVALPVLCFVSALDGQAWTSIVRCEVTYGTRAGSDRLIELGRKGNGVVGWNLDTGEISNGLGCTGEESLYVREPWWRG
;
A
#
# COMPACT_ATOMS: atom_id res chain seq x y z
N GLU A 1 14.55 50.01 22.21
CA GLU A 1 13.73 50.20 20.99
C GLU A 1 14.03 49.10 19.98
N GLY A 2 13.19 48.59 19.08
CA GLY A 2 11.76 48.81 18.80
C GLY A 2 11.25 47.55 18.07
N GLY A 3 10.24 46.90 18.63
CA GLY A 3 9.57 45.76 18.01
C GLY A 3 8.71 46.23 16.85
N GLY A 4 9.29 46.29 15.65
CA GLY A 4 8.55 46.61 14.43
C GLY A 4 7.45 45.57 14.20
N ARG A 5 6.18 45.99 14.23
CA ARG A 5 5.06 45.12 13.82
C ARG A 5 5.34 44.66 12.39
N PRO A 6 5.23 43.36 12.08
CA PRO A 6 5.47 42.87 10.72
C PRO A 6 4.60 43.63 9.71
N SER A 7 5.07 43.80 8.49
CA SER A 7 4.27 44.46 7.45
C SER A 7 2.98 43.66 7.18
N SER A 8 1.93 44.32 6.69
CA SER A 8 0.65 43.66 6.37
C SER A 8 0.81 42.54 5.33
N GLY A 9 1.77 42.68 4.40
CA GLY A 9 2.12 41.65 3.43
C GLY A 9 2.68 40.38 4.07
N LEU A 10 3.63 40.52 5.01
CA LEU A 10 4.23 39.38 5.72
C LEU A 10 3.19 38.62 6.56
N ARG A 11 2.25 39.33 7.20
CA ARG A 11 1.15 38.69 7.94
C ARG A 11 0.21 37.88 7.03
N ARG A 12 -0.09 38.40 5.83
CA ARG A 12 -0.94 37.70 4.86
C ARG A 12 -0.25 36.45 4.29
N ALA A 13 1.06 36.55 4.00
CA ALA A 13 1.85 35.41 3.55
C ALA A 13 1.87 34.30 4.62
N ALA A 14 2.16 34.63 5.88
CA ALA A 14 2.13 33.67 6.98
C ALA A 14 0.75 33.02 7.17
N ALA A 15 -0.33 33.81 7.07
CA ALA A 15 -1.69 33.27 7.14
C ALA A 15 -1.96 32.28 5.99
N LEU A 16 -1.49 32.58 4.78
CA LEU A 16 -1.65 31.70 3.63
C LEU A 16 -0.86 30.40 3.80
N GLU A 17 0.39 30.46 4.27
CA GLU A 17 1.17 29.26 4.61
C GLU A 17 0.44 28.39 5.63
N GLN A 18 -0.14 29.00 6.66
CA GLN A 18 -0.85 28.27 7.70
C GLN A 18 -2.13 27.61 7.18
N TRP A 19 -2.85 28.25 6.26
CA TRP A 19 -3.99 27.65 5.56
C TRP A 19 -3.56 26.50 4.63
N VAL A 20 -2.45 26.65 3.91
CA VAL A 20 -1.91 25.59 3.06
C VAL A 20 -1.49 24.39 3.90
N ALA A 21 -0.74 24.61 4.98
CA ALA A 21 -0.33 23.56 5.90
C ALA A 21 -1.55 22.85 6.51
N LEU A 22 -2.57 23.61 6.91
CA LEU A 22 -3.81 23.05 7.43
C LEU A 22 -4.52 22.20 6.38
N GLY A 23 -4.70 22.70 5.16
CA GLY A 23 -5.35 21.94 4.07
C GLY A 23 -4.57 20.68 3.71
N LEU A 24 -3.24 20.76 3.67
CA LEU A 24 -2.39 19.62 3.35
C LEU A 24 -2.47 18.53 4.44
N THR A 25 -2.46 18.93 5.71
CA THR A 25 -2.50 17.99 6.85
C THR A 25 -3.88 17.44 7.16
N THR A 26 -4.94 18.24 7.04
CA THR A 26 -6.30 17.86 7.41
C THR A 26 -7.13 17.28 6.27
N VAL A 27 -6.78 17.57 5.02
CA VAL A 27 -7.54 17.12 3.84
C VAL A 27 -6.68 16.28 2.92
N ALA A 28 -5.59 16.84 2.37
CA ALA A 28 -4.85 16.17 1.31
C ALA A 28 -4.22 14.85 1.78
N LEU A 29 -3.50 14.86 2.91
CA LEU A 29 -2.85 13.67 3.45
C LEU A 29 -3.87 12.56 3.81
N PRO A 30 -4.95 12.82 4.56
CA PRO A 30 -5.97 11.80 4.84
C PRO A 30 -6.60 11.20 3.58
N VAL A 31 -6.92 12.04 2.59
CA VAL A 31 -7.50 11.55 1.32
C VAL A 31 -6.52 10.66 0.57
N LEU A 32 -5.24 11.06 0.47
CA LEU A 32 -4.21 10.25 -0.17
C LEU A 32 -4.00 8.92 0.56
N CYS A 33 -4.00 8.91 1.89
CA CYS A 33 -3.94 7.69 2.67
C CYS A 33 -5.12 6.77 2.36
N PHE A 34 -6.35 7.30 2.33
CA PHE A 34 -7.54 6.51 2.03
C PHE A 34 -7.51 5.93 0.62
N VAL A 35 -7.14 6.73 -0.37
CA VAL A 35 -7.00 6.28 -1.77
C VAL A 35 -5.96 5.17 -1.87
N SER A 36 -4.79 5.33 -1.23
CA SER A 36 -3.74 4.30 -1.23
C SER A 36 -4.17 2.99 -0.57
N ALA A 37 -4.92 3.08 0.53
CA ALA A 37 -5.43 1.90 1.24
C ALA A 37 -6.46 1.12 0.41
N LEU A 38 -7.20 1.81 -0.47
CA LEU A 38 -8.19 1.20 -1.33
C LEU A 38 -7.66 0.76 -2.70
N ASP A 39 -6.40 1.05 -3.04
CA ASP A 39 -5.84 0.71 -4.35
C ASP A 39 -5.68 -0.81 -4.57
N GLY A 40 -5.83 -1.62 -3.52
CA GLY A 40 -5.77 -3.08 -3.63
C GLY A 40 -4.36 -3.63 -3.92
N GLN A 41 -3.34 -2.78 -3.82
CA GLN A 41 -1.94 -3.15 -4.02
C GLN A 41 -1.38 -3.87 -2.77
N ALA A 42 -0.60 -4.93 -2.98
CA ALA A 42 0.17 -5.57 -1.93
C ALA A 42 1.37 -4.70 -1.52
N TRP A 43 1.77 -4.81 -0.25
CA TRP A 43 2.95 -4.11 0.30
C TRP A 43 4.29 -4.78 -0.08
N THR A 44 4.25 -5.96 -0.67
CA THR A 44 5.41 -6.78 -1.05
C THR A 44 5.10 -7.57 -2.33
N SER A 45 6.08 -8.32 -2.84
CA SER A 45 5.95 -9.14 -4.04
C SER A 45 4.78 -10.12 -3.95
N ILE A 46 4.05 -10.25 -5.05
CA ILE A 46 3.12 -11.36 -5.29
C ILE A 46 3.86 -12.41 -6.10
N VAL A 47 3.76 -13.66 -5.68
CA VAL A 47 4.33 -14.81 -6.36
C VAL A 47 3.22 -15.82 -6.67
N ARG A 48 3.32 -16.48 -7.81
CA ARG A 48 2.45 -17.62 -8.14
C ARG A 48 3.18 -18.90 -7.77
N CYS A 49 2.58 -19.72 -6.93
CA CYS A 49 3.20 -20.91 -6.35
C CYS A 49 2.29 -22.13 -6.49
N GLU A 50 2.88 -23.32 -6.53
CA GLU A 50 2.15 -24.55 -6.28
C GLU A 50 1.93 -24.71 -4.77
N VAL A 51 0.67 -24.72 -4.35
CA VAL A 51 0.23 -24.90 -2.96
C VAL A 51 -0.50 -26.22 -2.83
N THR A 52 -0.19 -26.95 -1.76
CA THR A 52 -0.97 -28.15 -1.38
C THR A 52 -1.80 -27.85 -0.14
N TYR A 53 -3.12 -27.98 -0.26
CA TYR A 53 -4.07 -27.89 0.84
C TYR A 53 -4.82 -29.21 0.99
N GLY A 54 -4.50 -29.96 2.05
CA GLY A 54 -5.03 -31.31 2.26
C GLY A 54 -4.66 -32.23 1.11
N THR A 55 -5.66 -32.72 0.36
CA THR A 55 -5.47 -33.60 -0.80
C THR A 55 -5.48 -32.86 -2.15
N ARG A 56 -5.64 -31.53 -2.16
CA ARG A 56 -5.64 -30.73 -3.39
C ARG A 56 -4.32 -30.01 -3.53
N ALA A 57 -3.74 -30.09 -4.73
CA ALA A 57 -2.63 -29.24 -5.16
C ALA A 57 -3.12 -28.32 -6.28
N GLY A 58 -2.69 -27.07 -6.25
CA GLY A 58 -3.09 -26.06 -7.23
C GLY A 58 -2.11 -24.89 -7.29
N SER A 59 -2.21 -24.13 -8.37
CA SER A 59 -1.42 -22.93 -8.59
C SER A 59 -2.15 -21.71 -8.01
N ASP A 60 -1.65 -21.20 -6.89
CA ASP A 60 -2.27 -20.13 -6.13
C ASP A 60 -1.37 -18.87 -6.12
N ARG A 61 -1.98 -17.70 -5.90
CA ARG A 61 -1.23 -16.45 -5.75
C ARG A 61 -0.97 -16.14 -4.28
N LEU A 62 0.28 -15.87 -3.94
CA LEU A 62 0.72 -15.62 -2.58
C LEU A 62 1.39 -14.26 -2.48
N ILE A 63 1.05 -13.49 -1.45
CA ILE A 63 1.87 -12.36 -1.01
C ILE A 63 3.07 -12.95 -0.24
N GLU A 64 4.29 -12.72 -0.73
CA GLU A 64 5.51 -13.30 -0.14
C GLU A 64 5.77 -12.71 1.26
N LEU A 65 5.66 -13.54 2.30
CA LEU A 65 5.97 -13.17 3.68
C LEU A 65 7.40 -13.55 4.06
N GLY A 66 7.92 -14.62 3.47
CA GLY A 66 9.29 -15.06 3.66
C GLY A 66 9.64 -16.27 2.81
N ARG A 67 10.94 -16.51 2.65
CA ARG A 67 11.46 -17.66 1.91
C ARG A 67 12.14 -18.63 2.85
N LYS A 68 11.84 -19.93 2.69
CA LYS A 68 12.48 -21.00 3.47
C LYS A 68 12.90 -22.12 2.53
N GLY A 69 14.22 -22.24 2.33
CA GLY A 69 14.78 -23.18 1.36
C GLY A 69 14.32 -22.84 -0.07
N ASN A 70 13.79 -23.84 -0.78
CA ASN A 70 13.22 -23.69 -2.13
C ASN A 70 11.73 -23.29 -2.13
N GLY A 71 11.12 -23.08 -0.96
CA GLY A 71 9.72 -22.70 -0.82
C GLY A 71 9.52 -21.27 -0.35
N VAL A 72 8.32 -20.75 -0.59
CA VAL A 72 7.84 -19.46 -0.11
C VAL A 72 6.73 -19.70 0.92
N VAL A 73 6.80 -19.00 2.03
CA VAL A 73 5.69 -18.85 2.97
C VAL A 73 5.00 -17.54 2.61
N GLY A 74 3.70 -17.61 2.32
CA GLY A 74 2.96 -16.43 1.87
C GLY A 74 1.52 -16.44 2.31
N TRP A 75 0.90 -15.27 2.26
CA TRP A 75 -0.55 -15.14 2.44
C TRP A 75 -1.23 -15.51 1.13
N ASN A 76 -1.99 -16.60 1.13
CA ASN A 76 -2.70 -17.11 -0.04
C ASN A 76 -3.94 -16.24 -0.32
N LEU A 77 -4.00 -15.68 -1.52
CA LEU A 77 -5.07 -14.78 -1.94
C LEU A 77 -6.38 -15.50 -2.28
N ASP A 78 -6.29 -16.78 -2.63
CA ASP A 78 -7.41 -17.63 -3.02
C ASP A 78 -8.11 -18.24 -1.80
N THR A 79 -7.34 -18.68 -0.80
CA THR A 79 -7.89 -19.28 0.44
C THR A 79 -8.00 -18.33 1.62
N GLY A 80 -7.24 -17.22 1.64
CA GLY A 80 -7.22 -16.29 2.75
C GLY A 80 -6.50 -16.82 4.00
N GLU A 81 -5.48 -17.68 3.81
CA GLU A 81 -4.71 -18.30 4.89
C GLU A 81 -3.20 -18.27 4.58
N ILE A 82 -2.36 -18.45 5.61
CA ILE A 82 -0.91 -18.62 5.41
C ILE A 82 -0.66 -19.99 4.77
N SER A 83 -0.02 -20.00 3.61
CA SER A 83 0.29 -21.22 2.85
C SER A 83 1.78 -21.34 2.55
N ASN A 84 2.24 -22.58 2.39
CA ASN A 84 3.58 -22.88 1.88
C ASN A 84 3.48 -23.20 0.40
N GLY A 85 4.16 -22.42 -0.43
CA GLY A 85 4.24 -22.58 -1.87
C GLY A 85 5.60 -23.13 -2.31
N LEU A 86 5.61 -23.93 -3.36
CA LEU A 86 6.80 -24.41 -4.06
C LEU A 86 6.80 -23.97 -5.52
N GLY A 87 7.98 -23.93 -6.15
CA GLY A 87 8.09 -23.59 -7.57
C GLY A 87 7.65 -22.16 -7.91
N CYS A 88 7.76 -21.24 -6.94
CA CYS A 88 7.18 -19.91 -7.05
C CYS A 88 7.83 -19.03 -8.11
N THR A 89 7.03 -18.38 -8.95
CA THR A 89 7.45 -17.36 -9.90
C THR A 89 6.91 -15.99 -9.50
N GLY A 90 7.68 -14.93 -9.74
CA GLY A 90 7.22 -13.56 -9.49
C GLY A 90 6.09 -13.19 -10.45
N GLU A 91 5.03 -12.58 -9.92
CA GLU A 91 3.98 -11.99 -10.75
C GLU A 91 4.35 -10.54 -11.06
N GLU A 92 4.09 -10.10 -12.30
CA GLU A 92 4.41 -8.72 -12.72
C GLU A 92 3.49 -7.68 -12.06
N SER A 93 2.34 -8.12 -11.54
CA SER A 93 1.36 -7.28 -10.87
C SER A 93 1.46 -7.39 -9.36
N LEU A 94 1.47 -6.25 -8.68
CA LEU A 94 1.32 -6.17 -7.22
C LEU A 94 -0.15 -6.04 -6.78
N TYR A 95 -1.10 -6.10 -7.71
CA TYR A 95 -2.52 -5.93 -7.40
C TYR A 95 -3.14 -7.24 -6.92
N VAL A 96 -3.64 -7.20 -5.68
CA VAL A 96 -4.43 -8.30 -5.09
C VAL A 96 -5.82 -8.35 -5.73
N ARG A 97 -6.38 -7.17 -6.00
CA ARG A 97 -7.69 -6.94 -6.65
C ARG A 97 -7.56 -5.81 -7.66
N GLU A 98 -8.45 -5.77 -8.65
CA GLU A 98 -8.50 -4.64 -9.59
C GLU A 98 -8.78 -3.34 -8.82
N PRO A 99 -7.99 -2.28 -9.04
CA PRO A 99 -8.20 -1.01 -8.35
C PRO A 99 -9.54 -0.38 -8.76
N TRP A 100 -10.21 0.25 -7.80
CA TRP A 100 -11.56 0.81 -7.93
C TRP A 100 -11.70 1.86 -9.04
N TRP A 101 -10.60 2.49 -9.45
CA TRP A 101 -10.57 3.55 -10.46
C TRP A 101 -10.30 3.04 -11.88
N ARG A 102 -10.01 1.75 -12.09
CA ARG A 102 -9.81 1.13 -13.42
C ARG A 102 -11.06 0.44 -13.99
N GLY A 103 -12.24 0.75 -13.45
CA GLY A 103 -13.53 0.22 -13.94
C GLY A 103 -13.82 0.57 -15.39
#